data_AF-A0AAX6MZF0-F1
#
_entry.id   AF-A0AAX6MZF0-F1
#
_cell.length_a   1.000
_cell.length_b   1.000
_cell.length_c   1.000
_cell.angle_alpha   90.00
_cell.angle_beta   90.00
_cell.angle_gamma   90.00
#
_symmetry.space_group_name_H-M   'P 1'
#
loop_
_entity.id
_entity.type
_entity.pdbx_description
1 polymer ?
#
loop_
_entity_poly.entity_id
_entity_poly.type
_entity_poly.pdbx_seq_one_letter_code
_entity_poly.pdbx_strand_id
1 'polypeptide(L)'
;MHALASILALASTASAIQGFNYGSTFTTGAAKQQSDFENEFTTAQNLKGTSGWTSARLYTMVQGGTASDPISAIPAAIKTKTSLLLGLWASGGDTSFANEILALKAAIKQYGDDFVKIVDGISVGSEDLYRNSPQGIEAGSNVGTGPDTIVRYIKETKDAISGTGLEGIPIGHVDTWTAWYNGSNKAVIDACDWVGMDAYPYFQDTMANDISKSKSLFQEALDKTQQAAGGKKVWITETGHPVSGKTVGQSVASADNAEKFWKDVVCPLLSSNTNLWYYTLQDAAPDTPSPSFGIVGNKLTTTPLFDLSCDKANTGSSSSSSASPSSTGKGGSSSTASGSDASTTSAIGNSGGSPGGVPSGQISSEQSATVTPTAISPISTGTGSSGSGSGSNGTFTVPPASGSTIPASGAQGLQSGAFAAAFGAIMAAIYAL
;
A
#
# COMPACT_ATOMS: atom_id res chain seq x y z
N MET A 1 -11.43 59.20 -7.75
CA MET A 1 -11.67 57.98 -8.54
C MET A 1 -10.60 56.97 -8.16
N HIS A 2 -10.92 56.02 -7.26
CA HIS A 2 -10.06 54.88 -6.99
C HIS A 2 -10.77 53.65 -7.56
N ALA A 3 -10.23 53.09 -8.63
CA ALA A 3 -10.73 51.86 -9.24
C ALA A 3 -10.21 50.67 -8.42
N LEU A 4 -11.11 49.95 -7.75
CA LEU A 4 -10.82 48.61 -7.23
C LEU A 4 -10.76 47.64 -8.41
N ALA A 5 -9.58 47.11 -8.69
CA ALA A 5 -9.42 45.96 -9.57
C ALA A 5 -9.63 44.68 -8.74
N SER A 6 -10.78 44.03 -8.92
CA SER A 6 -11.04 42.69 -8.40
C SER A 6 -10.27 41.67 -9.24
N ILE A 7 -9.23 41.07 -8.67
CA ILE A 7 -8.54 39.91 -9.25
C ILE A 7 -9.46 38.70 -9.08
N LEU A 8 -10.11 38.28 -10.16
CA LEU A 8 -10.79 36.99 -10.23
C LEU A 8 -9.70 35.91 -10.30
N ALA A 9 -9.38 35.28 -9.16
CA ALA A 9 -8.53 34.10 -9.16
C ALA A 9 -9.30 32.96 -9.86
N LEU A 10 -8.91 32.65 -11.10
CA LEU A 10 -9.30 31.41 -11.78
C LEU A 10 -8.70 30.27 -10.96
N ALA A 11 -9.50 29.68 -10.07
CA ALA A 11 -9.15 28.42 -9.43
C ALA A 11 -9.10 27.35 -10.54
N SER A 12 -7.91 27.06 -11.04
CA SER A 12 -7.67 25.85 -11.81
C SER A 12 -8.00 24.68 -10.89
N THR A 13 -9.13 24.02 -11.12
CA THR A 13 -9.44 22.76 -10.44
C THR A 13 -8.44 21.75 -10.94
N ALA A 14 -7.32 21.59 -10.21
CA ALA A 14 -6.38 20.52 -10.46
C ALA A 14 -7.15 19.20 -10.45
N SER A 15 -7.06 18.45 -11.56
CA SER A 15 -7.65 17.12 -11.65
C SER A 15 -7.05 16.24 -10.56
N ALA A 16 -7.87 15.40 -9.95
CA ALA A 16 -7.39 14.39 -9.01
C ALA A 16 -6.34 13.48 -9.64
N ILE A 17 -5.43 13.03 -8.79
CA ILE A 17 -4.34 12.13 -9.16
C ILE A 17 -4.91 10.71 -9.30
N GLN A 18 -4.50 10.02 -10.36
CA GLN A 18 -4.85 8.63 -10.62
C GLN A 18 -3.56 7.88 -10.91
N GLY A 19 -3.32 6.80 -10.17
CA GLY A 19 -2.10 6.02 -10.26
C GLY A 19 -2.28 4.57 -9.85
N PHE A 20 -1.22 3.80 -9.97
CA PHE A 20 -1.16 2.44 -9.41
C PHE A 20 -0.13 2.37 -8.30
N ASN A 21 -0.26 1.31 -7.50
CA ASN A 21 0.77 0.90 -6.58
C ASN A 21 1.85 0.09 -7.30
N TYR A 22 3.13 0.30 -7.00
CA TYR A 22 4.23 -0.40 -7.66
C TYR A 22 5.19 -0.99 -6.64
N GLY A 23 5.22 -2.33 -6.58
CA GLY A 23 6.18 -3.04 -5.75
C GLY A 23 7.61 -2.92 -6.28
N SER A 24 8.57 -2.95 -5.37
CA SER A 24 10.02 -2.80 -5.60
C SER A 24 10.72 -4.09 -6.06
N THR A 25 10.04 -5.24 -5.96
CA THR A 25 10.59 -6.55 -6.32
C THR A 25 9.64 -7.34 -7.23
N PHE A 26 10.22 -8.31 -7.94
CA PHE A 26 9.48 -9.40 -8.59
C PHE A 26 9.07 -10.44 -7.55
N THR A 27 8.17 -11.38 -7.90
CA THR A 27 7.76 -12.47 -7.01
C THR A 27 8.90 -13.42 -6.62
N THR A 28 10.03 -13.35 -7.34
CA THR A 28 11.28 -14.05 -6.99
C THR A 28 12.09 -13.34 -5.89
N GLY A 29 11.68 -12.15 -5.46
CA GLY A 29 12.44 -11.27 -4.57
C GLY A 29 13.54 -10.46 -5.28
N ALA A 30 13.73 -10.65 -6.59
CA ALA A 30 14.68 -9.84 -7.35
C ALA A 30 14.22 -8.38 -7.39
N ALA A 31 15.12 -7.45 -7.08
CA ALA A 31 14.83 -6.02 -7.12
C ALA A 31 14.60 -5.54 -8.56
N LYS A 32 13.49 -4.83 -8.78
CA LYS A 32 13.20 -4.19 -10.06
C LYS A 32 14.24 -3.12 -10.38
N GLN A 33 14.57 -3.01 -11.66
CA GLN A 33 15.48 -2.02 -12.21
C GLN A 33 14.71 -0.92 -12.95
N GLN A 34 15.42 0.14 -13.35
CA GLN A 34 14.79 1.30 -14.02
C GLN A 34 13.94 0.89 -15.23
N SER A 35 14.44 -0.02 -16.08
CA SER A 35 13.71 -0.49 -17.26
C SER A 35 12.39 -1.18 -16.93
N ASP A 36 12.32 -1.86 -15.79
CA ASP A 36 11.11 -2.56 -15.36
C ASP A 36 10.03 -1.55 -15.00
N PHE A 37 10.38 -0.55 -14.19
CA PHE A 37 9.48 0.56 -13.85
C PHE A 37 9.08 1.39 -15.08
N GLU A 38 10.00 1.67 -16.01
CA GLU A 38 9.67 2.39 -17.25
C GLU A 38 8.60 1.64 -18.07
N ASN A 39 8.73 0.31 -18.17
CA ASN A 39 7.76 -0.53 -18.86
C ASN A 39 6.40 -0.54 -18.14
N GLU A 40 6.40 -0.64 -16.81
CA GLU A 40 5.19 -0.61 -15.99
C GLU A 40 4.46 0.74 -16.10
N PHE A 41 5.19 1.87 -15.97
CA PHE A 41 4.63 3.22 -16.09
C PHE A 41 4.10 3.47 -17.50
N THR A 42 4.86 3.12 -18.54
CA THR A 42 4.41 3.26 -19.93
C THR A 42 3.17 2.40 -20.19
N THR A 43 3.10 1.20 -19.61
CA THR A 43 1.93 0.32 -19.73
C THR A 43 0.69 0.95 -19.09
N ALA A 44 0.81 1.46 -17.87
CA ALA A 44 -0.28 2.13 -17.15
C ALA A 44 -0.86 3.33 -17.94
N GLN A 45 0.01 4.16 -18.50
CA GLN A 45 -0.37 5.32 -19.31
C GLN A 45 -1.14 4.96 -20.58
N ASN A 46 -1.00 3.72 -21.07
CA ASN A 46 -1.54 3.26 -22.35
C ASN A 46 -2.58 2.14 -22.20
N LEU A 47 -3.14 1.92 -21.00
CA LEU A 47 -4.16 0.90 -20.77
C LEU A 47 -5.40 1.14 -21.66
N LYS A 48 -5.92 0.07 -22.24
CA LYS A 48 -7.19 0.11 -22.98
C LYS A 48 -8.37 0.23 -22.03
N GLY A 49 -9.39 0.98 -22.44
CA GLY A 49 -10.62 1.18 -21.67
C GLY A 49 -10.53 2.28 -20.61
N THR A 50 -9.36 2.86 -20.35
CA THR A 50 -9.21 3.97 -19.40
C THR A 50 -8.07 4.90 -19.83
N SER A 51 -7.94 6.06 -19.17
CA SER A 51 -6.81 7.00 -19.38
C SER A 51 -6.52 7.75 -18.08
N GLY A 52 -5.37 8.44 -18.01
CA GLY A 52 -5.05 9.34 -16.89
C GLY A 52 -4.28 8.70 -15.73
N TRP A 53 -3.91 7.41 -15.85
CA TRP A 53 -3.10 6.68 -14.87
C TRP A 53 -1.62 7.05 -15.02
N THR A 54 -1.26 8.24 -14.54
CA THR A 54 0.07 8.85 -14.70
C THR A 54 0.81 9.08 -13.38
N SER A 55 0.34 8.49 -12.28
CA SER A 55 1.02 8.51 -10.98
C SER A 55 1.40 7.10 -10.51
N ALA A 56 2.46 7.01 -9.71
CA ALA A 56 2.93 5.80 -9.08
C ALA A 56 3.10 5.99 -7.57
N ARG A 57 2.47 5.11 -6.79
CA ARG A 57 2.76 4.98 -5.36
C ARG A 57 3.86 3.94 -5.17
N LEU A 58 4.93 4.36 -4.51
CA LEU A 58 6.04 3.51 -4.10
C LEU A 58 5.93 3.20 -2.60
N TYR A 59 6.55 2.11 -2.16
CA TYR A 59 6.54 1.68 -0.75
C TYR A 59 7.85 1.96 -0.01
N THR A 60 8.93 2.20 -0.76
CA THR A 60 10.28 2.49 -0.25
C THR A 60 11.00 3.45 -1.18
N MET A 61 11.92 4.23 -0.61
CA MET A 61 12.89 5.06 -1.33
C MET A 61 14.17 4.29 -1.68
N VAL A 62 14.37 3.10 -1.12
CA VAL A 62 15.63 2.35 -1.20
C VAL A 62 15.62 1.37 -2.37
N GLN A 63 16.69 1.37 -3.16
CA GLN A 63 16.93 0.35 -4.17
C GLN A 63 17.27 -0.99 -3.51
N GLY A 64 16.51 -2.03 -3.84
CA GLY A 64 16.79 -3.38 -3.36
C GLY A 64 18.22 -3.83 -3.71
N GLY A 65 18.91 -4.42 -2.73
CA GLY A 65 20.32 -4.81 -2.83
C GLY A 65 21.31 -3.71 -2.40
N THR A 66 20.83 -2.54 -1.99
CA THR A 66 21.67 -1.44 -1.48
C THR A 66 21.26 -1.08 -0.04
N ALA A 67 22.12 -0.32 0.66
CA ALA A 67 21.78 0.15 2.01
C ALA A 67 20.80 1.33 1.97
N SER A 68 21.04 2.30 1.07
CA SER A 68 20.30 3.57 1.03
C SER A 68 20.38 4.28 -0.32
N ASP A 69 20.65 3.56 -1.42
CA ASP A 69 20.67 4.20 -2.73
C ASP A 69 19.23 4.47 -3.19
N PRO A 70 18.96 5.59 -3.89
CA PRO A 70 17.63 5.88 -4.42
C PRO A 70 17.10 4.75 -5.32
N ILE A 71 15.84 4.38 -5.12
CA ILE A 71 15.16 3.37 -5.93
C ILE A 71 15.12 3.77 -7.41
N SER A 72 15.34 2.79 -8.29
CA SER A 72 15.37 2.97 -9.75
C SER A 72 14.04 3.42 -10.36
N ALA A 73 12.94 3.38 -9.59
CA ALA A 73 11.65 3.93 -10.00
C ALA A 73 11.71 5.45 -10.22
N ILE A 74 12.58 6.18 -9.50
CA ILE A 74 12.69 7.64 -9.61
C ILE A 74 13.17 8.07 -11.02
N PRO A 75 14.33 7.60 -11.53
CA PRO A 75 14.74 7.96 -12.89
C PRO A 75 13.77 7.43 -13.96
N ALA A 76 13.09 6.31 -13.73
CA ALA A 76 12.02 5.82 -14.62
C ALA A 76 10.82 6.79 -14.67
N ALA A 77 10.41 7.31 -13.52
CA ALA A 77 9.30 8.24 -13.40
C ALA A 77 9.62 9.59 -14.07
N ILE A 78 10.83 10.12 -13.87
CA ILE A 78 11.31 11.33 -14.56
C ILE A 78 11.23 11.15 -16.09
N LYS A 79 11.74 10.02 -16.61
CA LYS A 79 11.74 9.76 -18.05
C LYS A 79 10.34 9.61 -18.64
N THR A 80 9.45 8.94 -17.92
CA THR A 80 8.07 8.67 -18.37
C THR A 80 7.09 9.78 -18.01
N LYS A 81 7.53 10.81 -17.28
CA LYS A 81 6.70 11.89 -16.74
C LYS A 81 5.58 11.36 -15.84
N THR A 82 5.89 10.32 -15.08
CA THR A 82 5.00 9.73 -14.08
C THR A 82 5.22 10.46 -12.76
N SER A 83 4.15 10.94 -12.12
CA SER A 83 4.26 11.54 -10.79
C SER A 83 4.37 10.46 -9.70
N LEU A 84 4.88 10.81 -8.53
CA LEU A 84 5.25 9.88 -7.48
C LEU A 84 4.62 10.25 -6.14
N LEU A 85 3.85 9.33 -5.57
CA LEU A 85 3.64 9.27 -4.13
C LEU A 85 4.75 8.42 -3.52
N LEU A 86 5.68 9.09 -2.82
CA LEU A 86 6.87 8.46 -2.27
C LEU A 86 6.55 7.73 -0.97
N GLY A 87 6.88 6.44 -0.88
CA GLY A 87 6.78 5.66 0.36
C GLY A 87 8.11 5.57 1.07
N LEU A 88 8.10 5.75 2.39
CA LEU A 88 9.22 5.41 3.27
C LEU A 88 8.77 4.28 4.20
N TRP A 89 9.41 3.11 4.12
CA TRP A 89 9.02 1.94 4.89
C TRP A 89 9.35 2.09 6.38
N ALA A 90 8.33 2.24 7.22
CA ALA A 90 8.48 2.56 8.65
C ALA A 90 8.71 1.32 9.55
N SER A 91 8.10 0.18 9.23
CA SER A 91 8.14 -1.04 10.04
C SER A 91 9.51 -1.72 10.11
N GLY A 92 10.51 -1.26 9.34
CA GLY A 92 11.89 -1.79 9.37
C GLY A 92 12.71 -1.37 10.59
N GLY A 93 12.18 -0.49 11.46
CA GLY A 93 12.88 0.05 12.62
C GLY A 93 13.80 1.23 12.31
N ASP A 94 14.34 1.86 13.36
CA ASP A 94 15.01 3.18 13.25
C ASP A 94 16.17 3.20 12.23
N THR A 95 17.00 2.15 12.20
CA THR A 95 18.09 2.05 11.23
C THR A 95 17.58 1.96 9.80
N SER A 96 16.52 1.18 9.55
CA SER A 96 15.92 1.06 8.22
C SER A 96 15.28 2.38 7.79
N PHE A 97 14.56 3.05 8.69
CA PHE A 97 13.94 4.32 8.38
C PHE A 97 14.96 5.44 8.15
N ALA A 98 16.08 5.43 8.87
CA ALA A 98 17.20 6.34 8.58
C ALA A 98 17.74 6.14 7.16
N ASN A 99 17.79 4.90 6.66
CA ASN A 99 18.18 4.61 5.27
C ASN A 99 17.15 5.13 4.25
N GLU A 100 15.86 5.05 4.54
CA GLU A 100 14.80 5.66 3.71
C GLU A 100 15.01 7.18 3.57
N ILE A 101 15.34 7.86 4.68
CA ILE A 101 15.64 9.29 4.69
C ILE A 101 16.93 9.62 3.93
N LEU A 102 17.97 8.78 4.06
CA LEU A 102 19.22 8.94 3.30
C LEU A 102 18.96 8.80 1.80
N ALA A 103 18.18 7.81 1.37
CA ALA A 103 17.80 7.61 -0.02
C ALA A 103 16.97 8.79 -0.56
N LEU A 104 16.01 9.31 0.24
CA LEU A 104 15.25 10.52 -0.11
C LEU A 104 16.17 11.73 -0.33
N LYS A 105 17.09 12.00 0.59
CA LYS A 105 18.06 13.09 0.46
C LYS A 105 18.99 12.91 -0.74
N ALA A 106 19.43 11.68 -1.01
CA ALA A 106 20.24 11.36 -2.16
C ALA A 106 19.47 11.61 -3.47
N ALA A 107 18.19 11.22 -3.55
CA ALA A 107 17.34 11.46 -4.71
C ALA A 107 17.15 12.95 -4.99
N ILE A 108 16.85 13.76 -3.95
CA ILE A 108 16.73 15.22 -4.05
C ILE A 108 18.02 15.82 -4.63
N LYS A 109 19.18 15.40 -4.11
CA LYS A 109 20.48 15.91 -4.55
C LYS A 109 20.83 15.46 -5.97
N GLN A 110 20.55 14.21 -6.31
CA GLN A 110 20.97 13.59 -7.57
C GLN A 110 20.12 14.06 -8.75
N TYR A 111 18.81 14.19 -8.57
CA TYR A 111 17.87 14.45 -9.65
C TYR A 111 17.28 15.88 -9.64
N GLY A 112 17.47 16.62 -8.54
CA GLY A 112 17.13 18.04 -8.44
C GLY A 112 15.69 18.36 -8.87
N ASP A 113 15.53 19.43 -9.64
CA ASP A 113 14.23 19.95 -10.06
C ASP A 113 13.38 18.95 -10.86
N ASP A 114 14.00 18.03 -11.61
CA ASP A 114 13.27 17.05 -12.40
C ASP A 114 12.54 16.05 -11.51
N PHE A 115 13.15 15.68 -10.37
CA PHE A 115 12.49 14.88 -9.35
C PHE A 115 11.46 15.69 -8.57
N VAL A 116 11.81 16.89 -8.12
CA VAL A 116 10.91 17.75 -7.31
C VAL A 116 9.56 18.00 -8.00
N LYS A 117 9.57 18.24 -9.32
CA LYS A 117 8.36 18.53 -10.09
C LYS A 117 7.38 17.36 -10.22
N ILE A 118 7.85 16.13 -9.99
CA ILE A 118 7.03 14.93 -10.16
C ILE A 118 6.56 14.34 -8.83
N VAL A 119 6.88 14.93 -7.67
CA VAL A 119 6.42 14.39 -6.38
C VAL A 119 5.01 14.89 -6.06
N ASP A 120 4.08 13.97 -5.87
CA ASP A 120 2.69 14.22 -5.46
C ASP A 120 2.57 14.44 -3.94
N GLY A 121 3.39 13.69 -3.17
CA GLY A 121 3.37 13.65 -1.71
C GLY A 121 4.35 12.61 -1.18
N ILE A 122 4.48 12.55 0.15
CA ILE A 122 5.27 11.52 0.84
C ILE A 122 4.39 10.79 1.87
N SER A 123 4.30 9.47 1.77
CA SER A 123 3.75 8.59 2.81
C SER A 123 4.86 8.01 3.68
N VAL A 124 4.78 8.28 4.98
CA VAL A 124 5.67 7.72 6.00
C VAL A 124 5.00 6.48 6.56
N GLY A 125 5.37 5.30 6.07
CA GLY A 125 4.73 4.03 6.46
C GLY A 125 3.44 3.70 5.70
N SER A 126 3.02 2.45 5.83
CA SER A 126 1.81 1.85 5.25
C SER A 126 1.33 0.72 6.16
N GLU A 127 0.10 0.80 6.66
CA GLU A 127 -0.54 -0.17 7.58
C GLU A 127 0.24 -0.47 8.87
N ASP A 128 1.17 0.39 9.29
CA ASP A 128 1.99 0.15 10.47
C ASP A 128 1.16 0.00 11.74
N LEU A 129 0.10 0.78 11.89
CA LEU A 129 -0.77 0.80 13.07
C LEU A 129 -1.73 -0.40 13.03
N TYR A 130 -2.27 -0.74 11.86
CA TYR A 130 -3.06 -1.94 11.68
C TYR A 130 -2.25 -3.20 12.01
N ARG A 131 -1.04 -3.33 11.46
CA ARG A 131 -0.17 -4.50 11.68
C ARG A 131 0.24 -4.65 13.15
N ASN A 132 0.35 -3.54 13.87
CA ASN A 132 0.62 -3.53 15.33
C ASN A 132 -0.66 -3.67 16.20
N SER A 133 -1.85 -3.71 15.60
CA SER A 133 -3.12 -3.88 16.32
C SER A 133 -3.37 -5.36 16.68
N PRO A 134 -4.25 -5.66 17.65
CA PRO A 134 -4.66 -7.03 17.93
C PRO A 134 -5.20 -7.77 16.70
N GLN A 135 -5.95 -7.07 15.84
CA GLN A 135 -6.48 -7.61 14.59
C GLN A 135 -5.36 -7.98 13.61
N GLY A 136 -4.38 -7.09 13.41
CA GLY A 136 -3.25 -7.34 12.51
C GLY A 136 -2.38 -8.51 12.99
N ILE A 137 -2.15 -8.61 14.30
CA ILE A 137 -1.42 -9.70 14.94
C ILE A 137 -2.18 -11.02 14.80
N GLU A 138 -3.49 -11.03 15.08
CA GLU A 138 -4.34 -12.22 14.92
C GLU A 138 -4.40 -12.71 13.47
N ALA A 139 -4.42 -11.77 12.51
CA ALA A 139 -4.36 -12.07 11.08
C ALA A 139 -2.99 -12.60 10.62
N GLY A 140 -1.94 -12.58 11.46
CA GLY A 140 -0.59 -12.99 11.09
C GLY A 140 0.07 -12.02 10.10
N SER A 141 -0.24 -10.74 10.20
CA SER A 141 0.32 -9.69 9.34
C SER A 141 1.83 -9.53 9.55
N ASN A 142 2.50 -8.87 8.60
CA ASN A 142 3.89 -8.45 8.76
C ASN A 142 4.07 -7.54 9.99
N VAL A 143 5.32 -7.25 10.34
CA VAL A 143 5.62 -6.34 11.46
C VAL A 143 5.03 -4.94 11.19
N GLY A 144 4.41 -4.36 12.22
CA GLY A 144 3.95 -2.98 12.27
C GLY A 144 4.78 -2.14 13.27
N THR A 145 4.42 -0.88 13.46
CA THR A 145 4.98 -0.04 14.53
C THR A 145 3.92 0.86 15.17
N GLY A 146 4.23 1.40 16.35
CA GLY A 146 3.30 2.18 17.14
C GLY A 146 3.13 3.63 16.68
N PRO A 147 2.07 4.32 17.14
CA PRO A 147 1.75 5.69 16.73
C PRO A 147 2.85 6.69 17.07
N ASP A 148 3.51 6.57 18.23
CA ASP A 148 4.59 7.48 18.63
C ASP A 148 5.80 7.41 17.68
N THR A 149 6.12 6.21 17.19
CA THR A 149 7.17 6.00 16.19
C THR A 149 6.81 6.66 14.87
N ILE A 150 5.58 6.47 14.38
CA ILE A 150 5.12 7.10 13.13
C ILE A 150 5.11 8.62 13.24
N VAL A 151 4.63 9.19 14.35
CA VAL A 151 4.66 10.65 14.59
C VAL A 151 6.09 11.18 14.53
N ARG A 152 7.04 10.49 15.17
CA ARG A 152 8.45 10.86 15.14
C ARG A 152 9.03 10.78 13.73
N TYR A 153 8.76 9.70 13.00
CA TYR A 153 9.21 9.54 11.62
C TYR A 153 8.64 10.60 10.68
N ILE A 154 7.37 10.99 10.82
CA ILE A 154 6.79 12.11 10.08
C ILE A 154 7.58 13.40 10.34
N LYS A 155 7.93 13.65 11.60
CA LYS A 155 8.75 14.82 11.97
C LYS A 155 10.16 14.72 11.36
N GLU A 156 10.81 13.57 11.44
CA GLU A 156 12.13 13.34 10.83
C GLU A 156 12.10 13.54 9.30
N THR A 157 11.04 13.11 8.62
CA THR A 157 10.83 13.37 7.19
C THR A 157 10.65 14.86 6.91
N LYS A 158 9.82 15.57 7.69
CA LYS A 158 9.65 17.04 7.59
C LYS A 158 10.99 17.77 7.76
N ASP A 159 11.76 17.39 8.77
CA ASP A 159 13.09 17.95 9.04
C ASP A 159 14.09 17.62 7.91
N ALA A 160 14.00 16.43 7.31
CA ALA A 160 14.91 15.99 6.26
C ALA A 160 14.75 16.75 4.94
N ILE A 161 13.55 17.24 4.63
CA ILE A 161 13.24 17.98 3.39
C ILE A 161 13.20 19.50 3.57
N SER A 162 13.28 20.02 4.79
CA SER A 162 13.32 21.46 5.07
C SER A 162 14.54 22.11 4.40
N GLY A 163 14.36 23.25 3.73
CA GLY A 163 15.41 23.92 2.96
C GLY A 163 15.80 23.22 1.64
N THR A 164 15.06 22.19 1.23
CA THR A 164 15.26 21.50 -0.06
C THR A 164 14.16 21.86 -1.07
N GLY A 165 14.28 21.40 -2.32
CA GLY A 165 13.23 21.60 -3.32
C GLY A 165 11.89 20.91 -2.99
N LEU A 166 11.88 19.94 -2.07
CA LEU A 166 10.64 19.30 -1.58
C LEU A 166 10.03 19.99 -0.35
N GLU A 167 10.59 21.12 0.10
CA GLU A 167 10.01 21.87 1.21
C GLU A 167 8.54 22.25 0.91
N GLY A 168 7.64 21.93 1.84
CA GLY A 168 6.21 22.17 1.70
C GLY A 168 5.43 21.08 0.96
N ILE A 169 6.08 20.01 0.48
CA ILE A 169 5.36 18.85 -0.04
C ILE A 169 4.51 18.21 1.07
N PRO A 170 3.26 17.81 0.81
CA PRO A 170 2.38 17.26 1.85
C PRO A 170 2.83 15.86 2.29
N ILE A 171 2.98 15.67 3.60
CA ILE A 171 3.40 14.39 4.21
C ILE A 171 2.23 13.76 4.95
N GLY A 172 2.01 12.46 4.74
CA GLY A 172 0.96 11.70 5.41
C GLY A 172 1.44 10.33 5.87
N HIS A 173 0.50 9.57 6.43
CA HIS A 173 0.66 8.15 6.74
C HIS A 173 -0.49 7.40 6.06
N VAL A 174 -0.21 6.17 5.66
CA VAL A 174 -1.17 5.28 5.00
C VAL A 174 -1.53 4.16 5.95
N ASP A 175 -2.82 3.94 6.16
CA ASP A 175 -3.28 2.82 6.98
C ASP A 175 -4.71 2.42 6.60
N THR A 176 -5.16 1.30 7.16
CA THR A 176 -6.52 0.80 7.03
C THR A 176 -7.53 1.72 7.71
N TRP A 177 -8.78 1.69 7.24
CA TRP A 177 -9.87 2.45 7.90
C TRP A 177 -10.07 2.05 9.38
N THR A 178 -9.77 0.80 9.76
CA THR A 178 -9.90 0.35 11.16
C THR A 178 -8.84 0.98 12.06
N ALA A 179 -7.61 1.18 11.54
CA ALA A 179 -6.57 1.91 12.25
C ALA A 179 -6.92 3.38 12.44
N TRP A 180 -7.53 4.03 11.44
CA TRP A 180 -7.96 5.42 11.56
C TRP A 180 -9.14 5.61 12.51
N TYR A 181 -10.07 4.65 12.53
CA TYR A 181 -11.20 4.67 13.44
C TYR A 181 -10.78 4.43 14.91
N ASN A 182 -9.62 3.80 15.14
CA ASN A 182 -9.08 3.62 16.48
C ASN A 182 -8.53 4.93 17.04
N GLY A 183 -9.23 5.49 18.04
CA GLY A 183 -8.87 6.76 18.67
C GLY A 183 -7.47 6.81 19.31
N SER A 184 -6.84 5.67 19.62
CA SER A 184 -5.45 5.65 20.11
C SER A 184 -4.44 6.17 19.07
N ASN A 185 -4.82 6.19 17.79
CA ASN A 185 -3.97 6.60 16.69
C ASN A 185 -4.13 8.08 16.30
N LYS A 186 -4.95 8.85 17.03
CA LYS A 186 -5.24 10.26 16.71
C LYS A 186 -3.98 11.12 16.57
N ALA A 187 -2.95 10.86 17.37
CA ALA A 187 -1.69 11.62 17.29
C ALA A 187 -1.02 11.52 15.91
N VAL A 188 -1.14 10.37 15.22
CA VAL A 188 -0.64 10.20 13.85
C VAL A 188 -1.44 11.06 12.88
N ILE A 189 -2.78 11.04 12.99
CA ILE A 189 -3.65 11.90 12.18
C ILE A 189 -3.26 13.36 12.37
N ASP A 190 -3.04 13.81 13.61
CA ASP A 190 -2.68 15.19 13.93
C ASP A 190 -1.34 15.62 13.31
N ALA A 191 -0.35 14.72 13.25
CA ALA A 191 0.97 14.96 12.66
C ALA A 191 0.98 15.02 11.12
N CYS A 192 0.04 14.33 10.47
CA CYS A 192 -0.08 14.25 9.02
C CYS A 192 -0.68 15.53 8.39
N ASP A 193 -0.31 15.83 7.15
CA ASP A 193 -0.96 16.87 6.33
C ASP A 193 -2.18 16.30 5.57
N TRP A 194 -2.17 14.99 5.31
CA TRP A 194 -3.25 14.20 4.69
C TRP A 194 -3.27 12.78 5.26
N VAL A 195 -4.41 12.08 5.13
CA VAL A 195 -4.60 10.71 5.61
C VAL A 195 -4.76 9.76 4.42
N GLY A 196 -3.94 8.71 4.37
CA GLY A 196 -4.03 7.67 3.34
C GLY A 196 -4.90 6.50 3.80
N MET A 197 -5.90 6.16 3.00
CA MET A 197 -6.79 5.04 3.27
C MET A 197 -6.47 3.86 2.37
N ASP A 198 -6.20 2.73 3.02
CA ASP A 198 -6.22 1.41 2.41
C ASP A 198 -7.53 0.72 2.77
N ALA A 199 -8.29 0.27 1.76
CA ALA A 199 -9.59 -0.34 1.98
C ALA A 199 -9.86 -1.46 0.97
N TYR A 200 -10.03 -2.66 1.49
CA TYR A 200 -10.30 -3.86 0.70
C TYR A 200 -11.53 -4.60 1.24
N PRO A 201 -12.73 -4.33 0.70
CA PRO A 201 -13.94 -5.08 1.06
C PRO A 201 -13.78 -6.60 0.97
N TYR A 202 -12.95 -7.08 0.04
CA TYR A 202 -12.60 -8.49 -0.11
C TYR A 202 -12.15 -9.17 1.20
N PHE A 203 -11.36 -8.48 2.04
CA PHE A 203 -10.83 -9.04 3.29
C PHE A 203 -11.76 -8.89 4.50
N GLN A 204 -12.95 -8.28 4.36
CA GLN A 204 -13.87 -8.03 5.49
C GLN A 204 -14.77 -9.25 5.79
N ASP A 205 -14.17 -10.41 6.07
CA ASP A 205 -14.86 -11.70 6.20
C ASP A 205 -15.68 -11.90 7.50
N THR A 206 -15.52 -11.02 8.48
CA THR A 206 -16.35 -11.01 9.71
C THR A 206 -17.77 -10.48 9.47
N MET A 207 -18.08 -10.06 8.24
CA MET A 207 -19.38 -9.60 7.80
C MET A 207 -19.71 -10.12 6.39
N ALA A 208 -20.90 -9.81 5.88
CA ALA A 208 -21.25 -10.13 4.50
C ALA A 208 -20.39 -9.30 3.53
N ASN A 209 -19.51 -9.98 2.80
CA ASN A 209 -18.51 -9.38 1.91
C ASN A 209 -18.54 -9.96 0.48
N ASP A 210 -19.68 -10.51 0.05
CA ASP A 210 -19.87 -10.85 -1.36
C ASP A 210 -19.74 -9.59 -2.25
N ILE A 211 -19.47 -9.77 -3.54
CA ILE A 211 -19.16 -8.65 -4.45
C ILE A 211 -20.26 -7.56 -4.49
N SER A 212 -21.52 -7.89 -4.18
CA SER A 212 -22.59 -6.90 -4.11
C SER A 212 -22.45 -5.92 -2.94
N LYS A 213 -21.65 -6.27 -1.93
CA LYS A 213 -21.38 -5.46 -0.72
C LYS A 213 -20.18 -4.55 -0.85
N SER A 214 -19.31 -4.76 -1.84
CA SER A 214 -18.05 -4.03 -1.96
C SER A 214 -18.23 -2.52 -1.98
N LYS A 215 -19.24 -2.01 -2.69
CA LYS A 215 -19.54 -0.58 -2.73
C LYS A 215 -19.93 -0.01 -1.36
N SER A 216 -20.85 -0.65 -0.64
CA SER A 216 -21.28 -0.17 0.66
C SER A 216 -20.17 -0.27 1.71
N LEU A 217 -19.41 -1.36 1.70
CA LEU A 217 -18.29 -1.56 2.62
C LEU A 217 -17.16 -0.56 2.38
N PHE A 218 -16.85 -0.28 1.10
CA PHE A 218 -15.88 0.74 0.76
C PHE A 218 -16.35 2.13 1.17
N GLN A 219 -17.61 2.49 0.92
CA GLN A 219 -18.15 3.79 1.32
C GLN A 219 -18.14 3.95 2.84
N GLU A 220 -18.49 2.91 3.60
CA GLU A 220 -18.42 2.95 5.07
C GLU A 220 -16.98 3.15 5.56
N ALA A 221 -16.00 2.46 4.97
CA ALA A 221 -14.58 2.64 5.26
C ALA A 221 -14.13 4.09 4.98
N LEU A 222 -14.55 4.65 3.84
CA LEU A 222 -14.25 6.02 3.46
C LEU A 222 -14.87 7.03 4.43
N ASP A 223 -16.15 6.87 4.78
CA ASP A 223 -16.87 7.76 5.69
C ASP A 223 -16.22 7.78 7.08
N LYS A 224 -15.87 6.59 7.62
CA LYS A 224 -15.15 6.47 8.90
C LYS A 224 -13.77 7.13 8.86
N THR A 225 -13.04 6.94 7.75
CA THR A 225 -11.72 7.56 7.59
C THR A 225 -11.82 9.08 7.47
N GLN A 226 -12.80 9.61 6.73
CA GLN A 226 -13.06 11.04 6.62
C GLN A 226 -13.48 11.65 7.96
N GLN A 227 -14.31 10.93 8.74
CA GLN A 227 -14.67 11.33 10.09
C GLN A 227 -13.44 11.43 10.99
N ALA A 228 -12.57 10.41 10.98
CA ALA A 228 -11.33 10.40 11.77
C ALA A 228 -10.35 11.51 11.32
N ALA A 229 -10.26 11.77 10.01
CA ALA A 229 -9.37 12.78 9.43
C ALA A 229 -9.74 14.21 9.82
N GLY A 230 -10.96 14.46 10.33
CA GLY A 230 -11.33 15.75 10.91
C GLY A 230 -11.22 16.93 9.93
N GLY A 231 -11.49 16.71 8.65
CA GLY A 231 -11.39 17.72 7.58
C GLY A 231 -10.06 17.75 6.84
N LYS A 232 -9.05 16.96 7.25
CA LYS A 232 -7.87 16.71 6.42
C LYS A 232 -8.27 15.94 5.15
N LYS A 233 -7.54 16.15 4.06
CA LYS A 233 -7.77 15.39 2.82
C LYS A 233 -7.52 13.91 3.07
N VAL A 234 -8.44 13.07 2.60
CA VAL A 234 -8.27 11.62 2.54
C VAL A 234 -7.89 11.24 1.12
N TRP A 235 -6.79 10.50 0.97
CA TRP A 235 -6.34 9.92 -0.30
C TRP A 235 -6.61 8.42 -0.27
N ILE A 236 -7.08 7.86 -1.38
CA ILE A 236 -7.25 6.41 -1.50
C ILE A 236 -5.92 5.85 -2.00
N THR A 237 -5.14 5.29 -1.10
CA THR A 237 -3.77 4.85 -1.39
C THR A 237 -3.73 3.40 -1.83
N GLU A 238 -4.69 2.61 -1.37
CA GLU A 238 -4.91 1.26 -1.88
C GLU A 238 -6.39 0.86 -1.84
N THR A 239 -6.82 0.24 -2.92
CA THR A 239 -8.07 -0.52 -2.98
C THR A 239 -8.04 -1.43 -4.20
N GLY A 240 -8.86 -2.46 -4.19
CA GLY A 240 -8.98 -3.39 -5.30
C GLY A 240 -9.76 -4.65 -4.92
N HIS A 241 -9.96 -5.50 -5.92
CA HIS A 241 -10.52 -6.84 -5.75
C HIS A 241 -9.68 -7.83 -6.57
N PRO A 242 -9.31 -8.99 -5.99
CA PRO A 242 -8.38 -9.89 -6.65
C PRO A 242 -9.00 -10.55 -7.89
N VAL A 243 -8.21 -10.62 -8.97
CA VAL A 243 -8.57 -11.26 -10.24
C VAL A 243 -8.47 -12.79 -10.17
N SER A 244 -7.72 -13.33 -9.20
CA SER A 244 -7.63 -14.77 -8.93
C SER A 244 -7.16 -15.02 -7.50
N GLY A 245 -7.45 -16.22 -6.96
CA GLY A 245 -7.06 -16.57 -5.60
C GLY A 245 -8.10 -17.41 -4.88
N LYS A 246 -7.93 -17.53 -3.56
CA LYS A 246 -8.91 -18.16 -2.68
C LYS A 246 -10.16 -17.27 -2.53
N THR A 247 -11.24 -17.85 -2.01
CA THR A 247 -12.38 -17.07 -1.52
C THR A 247 -12.11 -16.68 -0.06
N VAL A 248 -12.44 -15.44 0.32
CA VAL A 248 -12.35 -14.94 1.71
C VAL A 248 -13.75 -14.56 2.17
N GLY A 249 -14.28 -15.24 3.19
CA GLY A 249 -15.69 -15.15 3.55
C GLY A 249 -16.60 -15.55 2.38
N GLN A 250 -17.40 -14.59 1.90
CA GLN A 250 -18.26 -14.71 0.71
C GLN A 250 -17.66 -14.04 -0.53
N SER A 251 -16.47 -13.45 -0.41
CA SER A 251 -15.79 -12.72 -1.48
C SER A 251 -14.97 -13.64 -2.36
N VAL A 252 -15.42 -13.86 -3.60
CA VAL A 252 -14.76 -14.72 -4.57
C VAL A 252 -13.77 -13.90 -5.40
N ALA A 253 -12.51 -14.34 -5.48
CA ALA A 253 -11.49 -13.76 -6.35
C ALA A 253 -11.70 -14.22 -7.81
N SER A 254 -12.00 -13.29 -8.71
CA SER A 254 -12.18 -13.55 -10.14
C SER A 254 -12.08 -12.25 -10.95
N ALA A 255 -11.73 -12.36 -12.23
CA ALA A 255 -11.74 -11.21 -13.15
C ALA A 255 -13.13 -10.56 -13.23
N ASP A 256 -14.21 -11.34 -13.26
CA ASP A 256 -15.59 -10.83 -13.28
C ASP A 256 -15.93 -10.01 -12.03
N ASN A 257 -15.51 -10.47 -10.85
CA ASN A 257 -15.74 -9.72 -9.62
C ASN A 257 -14.82 -8.50 -9.52
N ALA A 258 -13.59 -8.60 -10.02
CA ALA A 258 -12.70 -7.45 -10.13
C ALA A 258 -13.27 -6.37 -11.05
N GLU A 259 -13.88 -6.76 -12.18
CA GLU A 259 -14.61 -5.83 -13.04
C GLU A 259 -15.76 -5.18 -12.30
N LYS A 260 -16.60 -5.97 -11.63
CA LYS A 260 -17.74 -5.41 -10.87
C LYS A 260 -17.28 -4.44 -9.79
N PHE A 261 -16.21 -4.76 -9.07
CA PHE A 261 -15.58 -3.86 -8.10
C PHE A 261 -15.13 -2.55 -8.77
N TRP A 262 -14.43 -2.66 -9.91
CA TRP A 262 -13.96 -1.50 -10.66
C TRP A 262 -15.13 -0.58 -11.06
N LYS A 263 -16.19 -1.13 -11.64
CA LYS A 263 -17.37 -0.35 -12.07
C LYS A 263 -18.10 0.28 -10.89
N ASP A 264 -18.28 -0.46 -9.79
CA ASP A 264 -19.11 -0.02 -8.66
C ASP A 264 -18.38 0.89 -7.66
N VAL A 265 -17.05 0.79 -7.57
CA VAL A 265 -16.21 1.52 -6.60
C VAL A 265 -15.23 2.47 -7.28
N VAL A 266 -14.42 1.97 -8.23
CA VAL A 266 -13.34 2.77 -8.84
C VAL A 266 -13.88 3.83 -9.77
N CYS A 267 -14.81 3.50 -10.68
CA CYS A 267 -15.37 4.47 -11.62
C CYS A 267 -15.99 5.71 -10.93
N PRO A 268 -16.79 5.56 -9.85
CA PRO A 268 -17.23 6.70 -9.04
C PRO A 268 -16.08 7.53 -8.47
N LEU A 269 -15.02 6.89 -7.96
CA LEU A 269 -13.86 7.60 -7.43
C LEU A 269 -13.17 8.47 -8.48
N LEU A 270 -12.99 7.94 -9.71
CA LEU A 270 -12.40 8.68 -10.83
C LEU A 270 -13.20 9.94 -11.18
N SER A 271 -14.53 9.95 -10.93
CA SER A 271 -15.40 11.10 -11.16
C SER A 271 -15.48 12.09 -9.98
N SER A 272 -15.00 11.70 -8.79
CA SER A 272 -15.22 12.42 -7.52
C SER A 272 -14.11 13.40 -7.13
N ASN A 273 -13.14 13.66 -8.01
CA ASN A 273 -11.93 14.44 -7.71
C ASN A 273 -11.17 13.93 -6.45
N THR A 274 -11.16 12.61 -6.24
CA THR A 274 -10.42 11.95 -5.16
C THR A 274 -9.10 11.39 -5.70
N ASN A 275 -7.99 11.67 -5.00
CA ASN A 275 -6.70 11.06 -5.34
C ASN A 275 -6.77 9.55 -5.10
N LEU A 276 -6.38 8.77 -6.09
CA LEU A 276 -6.49 7.31 -6.08
C LEU A 276 -5.21 6.64 -6.60
N TRP A 277 -4.71 5.69 -5.82
CA TRP A 277 -3.76 4.68 -6.26
C TRP A 277 -4.40 3.29 -6.16
N TYR A 278 -4.72 2.69 -7.31
CA TYR A 278 -5.34 1.37 -7.36
C TYR A 278 -4.30 0.28 -7.10
N TYR A 279 -4.65 -0.75 -6.34
CA TYR A 279 -3.80 -1.90 -6.09
C TYR A 279 -4.24 -3.07 -6.98
N THR A 280 -3.49 -3.45 -8.00
CA THR A 280 -2.23 -2.89 -8.52
C THR A 280 -2.18 -3.06 -10.04
N LEU A 281 -1.21 -2.45 -10.73
CA LEU A 281 -1.03 -2.69 -12.16
C LEU A 281 -0.68 -4.17 -12.40
N GLN A 282 0.43 -4.63 -11.81
CA GLN A 282 0.94 -5.99 -11.94
C GLN A 282 1.56 -6.45 -10.62
N ASP A 283 1.19 -7.65 -10.17
CA ASP A 283 1.82 -8.39 -9.06
C ASP A 283 2.33 -9.78 -9.48
N ALA A 284 2.00 -10.20 -10.69
CA ALA A 284 2.14 -11.58 -11.14
C ALA A 284 3.42 -11.87 -11.93
N ALA A 285 4.58 -11.29 -11.60
CA ALA A 285 5.78 -11.42 -12.42
C ALA A 285 6.99 -12.04 -11.66
N PRO A 286 7.57 -13.16 -12.14
CA PRO A 286 7.09 -14.03 -13.23
C PRO A 286 5.93 -14.95 -12.83
N ASP A 287 5.74 -15.16 -11.53
CA ASP A 287 4.76 -16.09 -10.98
C ASP A 287 3.53 -15.33 -10.48
N THR A 288 2.35 -15.93 -10.61
CA THR A 288 1.11 -15.32 -10.12
C THR A 288 0.92 -15.61 -8.62
N PRO A 289 0.82 -14.59 -7.76
CA PRO A 289 0.56 -14.80 -6.34
C PRO A 289 -0.88 -15.27 -6.08
N SER A 290 -1.16 -15.70 -4.84
CA SER A 290 -2.51 -16.07 -4.42
C SER A 290 -2.86 -15.41 -3.09
N PRO A 291 -3.83 -14.47 -3.06
CA PRO A 291 -4.53 -13.91 -4.23
C PRO A 291 -3.63 -13.05 -5.14
N SER A 292 -4.09 -12.78 -6.36
CA SER A 292 -3.48 -11.81 -7.27
C SER A 292 -4.48 -10.70 -7.60
N PHE A 293 -4.02 -9.46 -7.49
CA PHE A 293 -4.73 -8.20 -7.73
C PHE A 293 -4.30 -7.50 -9.02
N GLY A 294 -3.17 -7.89 -9.63
CA GLY A 294 -2.66 -7.29 -10.85
C GLY A 294 -3.71 -7.32 -11.97
N ILE A 295 -4.05 -6.14 -12.51
CA ILE A 295 -5.02 -6.00 -13.60
C ILE A 295 -4.42 -6.37 -14.96
N VAL A 296 -3.10 -6.45 -15.04
CA VAL A 296 -2.38 -7.07 -16.15
C VAL A 296 -1.68 -8.32 -15.59
N GLY A 297 -1.84 -9.46 -16.26
CA GLY A 297 -1.33 -10.75 -15.79
C GLY A 297 0.20 -10.83 -15.73
N ASN A 298 0.78 -12.02 -15.81
CA ASN A 298 2.23 -12.19 -15.64
C ASN A 298 3.14 -11.58 -16.71
N LYS A 299 2.56 -11.13 -17.82
CA LYS A 299 3.24 -10.38 -18.87
C LYS A 299 2.62 -9.00 -18.95
N LEU A 300 3.45 -7.96 -18.88
CA LEU A 300 3.00 -6.59 -19.09
C LEU A 300 2.34 -6.45 -20.47
N THR A 301 1.15 -5.85 -20.47
CA THR A 301 0.33 -5.64 -21.66
C THR A 301 -0.58 -4.44 -21.42
N THR A 302 -0.92 -3.70 -22.47
CA THR A 302 -1.92 -2.62 -22.40
C THR A 302 -3.36 -3.13 -22.44
N THR A 303 -3.58 -4.44 -22.55
CA THR A 303 -4.91 -5.05 -22.56
C THR A 303 -5.18 -5.67 -21.17
N PRO A 304 -6.04 -5.05 -20.34
CA PRO A 304 -6.32 -5.53 -18.99
C PRO A 304 -7.09 -6.87 -18.98
N LEU A 305 -7.10 -7.54 -17.83
CA LEU A 305 -7.80 -8.81 -17.62
C LEU A 305 -9.33 -8.68 -17.56
N PHE A 306 -9.86 -7.46 -17.43
CA PHE A 306 -11.28 -7.12 -17.43
C PHE A 306 -11.51 -5.72 -18.01
N ASP A 307 -12.76 -5.35 -18.29
CA ASP A 307 -13.05 -4.05 -18.91
C ASP A 307 -12.94 -2.88 -17.92
N LEU A 308 -11.99 -1.97 -18.16
CA LEU A 308 -11.77 -0.79 -17.33
C LEU A 308 -12.66 0.41 -17.71
N SER A 309 -13.50 0.29 -18.74
CA SER A 309 -14.34 1.40 -19.19
C SER A 309 -15.28 1.88 -18.09
N CYS A 310 -15.28 3.18 -17.83
CA CYS A 310 -16.29 3.81 -17.00
C CYS A 310 -17.29 4.45 -17.94
N ASP A 311 -18.15 3.65 -18.57
CA ASP A 311 -19.32 4.20 -19.25
C ASP A 311 -20.00 5.16 -18.27
N LYS A 312 -20.42 6.35 -18.75
CA LYS A 312 -21.19 7.29 -17.92
C LYS A 312 -22.30 6.48 -17.29
N ALA A 313 -22.21 6.25 -15.98
CA ALA A 313 -23.17 5.49 -15.22
C ALA A 313 -24.52 6.21 -15.31
N ASN A 314 -25.24 5.98 -16.40
CA ASN A 314 -26.58 6.46 -16.62
C ASN A 314 -27.49 5.59 -15.75
N THR A 315 -27.86 6.16 -14.61
CA THR A 315 -29.23 6.15 -14.07
C THR A 315 -30.21 5.21 -14.77
N GLY A 316 -30.60 4.14 -14.07
CA GLY A 316 -31.82 3.37 -14.31
C GLY A 316 -32.01 2.44 -13.11
N SER A 317 -32.75 2.80 -12.05
CA SER A 317 -34.22 2.84 -12.03
C SER A 317 -34.84 1.77 -12.92
N SER A 318 -35.07 0.60 -12.31
CA SER A 318 -36.24 -0.27 -12.49
C SER A 318 -36.92 -0.27 -13.86
N SER A 319 -36.71 -1.35 -14.61
CA SER A 319 -37.72 -1.87 -15.53
C SER A 319 -37.86 -3.37 -15.32
N SER A 320 -38.65 -3.75 -14.31
CA SER A 320 -39.19 -5.09 -14.19
C SER A 320 -40.12 -5.34 -15.39
N SER A 321 -39.69 -6.22 -16.28
CA SER A 321 -40.52 -6.81 -17.33
C SER A 321 -41.57 -7.74 -16.69
N SER A 322 -42.73 -7.18 -16.37
CA SER A 322 -43.90 -7.94 -15.93
C SER A 322 -44.53 -8.63 -17.14
N ALA A 323 -44.30 -9.94 -17.27
CA ALA A 323 -45.05 -10.80 -18.16
C ALA A 323 -46.53 -10.85 -17.72
N SER A 324 -47.44 -10.63 -18.67
CA SER A 324 -48.88 -10.78 -18.50
C SER A 324 -49.27 -12.26 -18.36
N PRO A 325 -50.19 -12.64 -17.46
CA PRO A 325 -50.97 -13.84 -17.62
C PRO A 325 -52.38 -13.53 -18.14
N SER A 326 -52.78 -14.38 -19.07
CA SER A 326 -54.04 -14.46 -19.78
C SER A 326 -55.24 -14.75 -18.87
N SER A 327 -56.37 -14.13 -19.21
CA SER A 327 -57.67 -14.33 -18.59
C SER A 327 -58.40 -15.55 -19.16
N THR A 328 -58.81 -16.49 -18.31
CA THR A 328 -59.96 -17.39 -18.53
C THR A 328 -60.63 -17.62 -17.18
N GLY A 329 -61.97 -17.54 -17.17
CA GLY A 329 -62.74 -17.27 -15.96
C GLY A 329 -63.47 -18.44 -15.31
N LYS A 330 -64.05 -18.06 -14.15
CA LYS A 330 -65.37 -18.42 -13.61
C LYS A 330 -65.50 -19.71 -12.79
N GLY A 331 -65.86 -19.52 -11.50
CA GLY A 331 -66.79 -20.41 -10.79
C GLY A 331 -66.59 -20.55 -9.27
N GLY A 332 -67.53 -20.01 -8.48
CA GLY A 332 -68.15 -20.77 -7.37
C GLY A 332 -67.69 -20.55 -5.91
N SER A 333 -68.41 -19.65 -5.23
CA SER A 333 -68.90 -19.62 -3.83
C SER A 333 -68.26 -20.39 -2.63
N SER A 334 -68.00 -19.58 -1.59
CA SER A 334 -68.37 -19.68 -0.15
C SER A 334 -67.94 -20.85 0.76
N SER A 335 -67.26 -20.52 1.88
CA SER A 335 -67.76 -20.71 3.27
C SER A 335 -66.75 -20.23 4.35
N THR A 336 -67.17 -19.22 5.12
CA THR A 336 -67.12 -19.01 6.60
C THR A 336 -66.00 -19.52 7.54
N ALA A 337 -65.71 -18.63 8.51
CA ALA A 337 -65.35 -18.79 9.94
C ALA A 337 -63.85 -19.02 10.27
N SER A 338 -63.16 -18.02 10.84
CA SER A 338 -63.12 -17.57 12.26
C SER A 338 -62.25 -18.46 13.16
N GLY A 339 -61.28 -17.84 13.83
CA GLY A 339 -60.50 -18.45 14.91
C GLY A 339 -59.34 -17.55 15.33
N SER A 340 -59.57 -16.83 16.43
CA SER A 340 -58.70 -15.88 17.10
C SER A 340 -57.63 -16.53 17.99
N ASP A 341 -56.79 -15.67 18.59
CA ASP A 341 -56.01 -15.88 19.82
C ASP A 341 -54.63 -16.57 19.62
N ALA A 342 -53.54 -16.18 20.27
CA ALA A 342 -53.30 -15.20 21.33
C ALA A 342 -51.81 -14.78 21.35
N SER A 343 -51.62 -13.61 21.93
CA SER A 343 -50.45 -13.04 22.59
C SER A 343 -49.36 -13.99 23.13
N THR A 344 -48.11 -13.56 22.98
CA THR A 344 -47.12 -13.56 24.08
C THR A 344 -46.15 -12.38 23.95
N THR A 345 -46.03 -11.66 25.05
CA THR A 345 -45.12 -10.56 25.38
C THR A 345 -43.69 -11.03 25.66
N SER A 346 -42.78 -10.04 25.72
CA SER A 346 -41.43 -10.03 26.34
C SER A 346 -40.29 -10.41 25.39
N ALA A 347 -39.14 -9.74 25.34
CA ALA A 347 -38.56 -8.68 26.14
C ALA A 347 -37.47 -7.94 25.34
N ILE A 348 -37.19 -6.71 25.76
CA ILE A 348 -36.02 -5.91 25.40
C ILE A 348 -34.77 -6.62 25.96
N GLY A 349 -33.79 -6.89 25.11
CA GLY A 349 -32.50 -7.48 25.46
C GLY A 349 -31.37 -6.74 24.78
N ASN A 350 -30.72 -5.86 25.53
CA ASN A 350 -29.48 -5.18 25.18
C ASN A 350 -28.33 -6.19 25.38
N SER A 351 -27.63 -6.57 24.31
CA SER A 351 -26.46 -7.46 24.41
C SER A 351 -25.40 -7.03 23.41
N GLY A 352 -24.38 -6.33 23.92
CA GLY A 352 -23.06 -6.33 23.29
C GLY A 352 -22.47 -7.74 23.33
N GLY A 353 -21.76 -8.10 22.28
CA GLY A 353 -21.04 -9.36 22.18
C GLY A 353 -20.28 -9.42 20.87
N SER A 354 -18.96 -9.21 20.95
CA SER A 354 -18.03 -9.58 19.88
C SER A 354 -18.06 -11.08 19.63
N PRO A 355 -17.96 -11.50 18.36
CA PRO A 355 -17.30 -12.74 17.98
C PRO A 355 -16.08 -12.37 17.09
N GLY A 356 -14.85 -12.70 17.46
CA GLY A 356 -14.33 -14.07 17.43
C GLY A 356 -13.64 -14.28 16.08
N GLY A 357 -12.39 -13.84 15.97
CA GLY A 357 -11.63 -13.77 14.73
C GLY A 357 -11.14 -15.13 14.22
N VAL A 358 -10.96 -15.17 12.90
CA VAL A 358 -10.31 -16.27 12.19
C VAL A 358 -9.28 -15.63 11.24
N PRO A 359 -8.04 -16.14 11.10
CA PRO A 359 -6.95 -15.38 10.50
C PRO A 359 -7.02 -15.35 8.97
N SER A 360 -7.07 -14.15 8.38
CA SER A 360 -6.88 -13.91 6.94
C SER A 360 -5.55 -13.16 6.73
N GLY A 361 -4.48 -13.92 6.46
CA GLY A 361 -3.13 -13.38 6.25
C GLY A 361 -3.02 -12.50 5.02
N GLN A 362 -2.82 -11.19 5.24
CA GLN A 362 -2.34 -10.26 4.23
C GLN A 362 -0.87 -10.54 3.97
N ILE A 363 -0.60 -11.21 2.84
CA ILE A 363 0.75 -11.36 2.30
C ILE A 363 1.05 -10.11 1.48
N SER A 364 1.46 -9.03 2.14
CA SER A 364 2.17 -7.96 1.44
C SER A 364 3.60 -8.46 1.23
N SER A 365 3.95 -8.77 -0.02
CA SER A 365 5.18 -9.50 -0.38
C SER A 365 6.45 -8.66 -0.35
N GLU A 366 6.46 -7.51 0.34
CA GLU A 366 7.64 -6.66 0.42
C GLU A 366 8.36 -6.89 1.74
N GLN A 367 9.29 -7.86 1.73
CA GLN A 367 10.34 -7.95 2.73
C GLN A 367 11.51 -7.08 2.29
N SER A 368 11.88 -6.10 3.12
CA SER A 368 13.12 -5.34 2.94
C SER A 368 14.33 -6.27 3.08
N ALA A 369 15.29 -6.15 2.16
CA ALA A 369 16.53 -6.91 2.18
C ALA A 369 17.45 -6.39 3.30
N THR A 370 17.30 -6.91 4.51
CA THR A 370 18.23 -6.62 5.61
C THR A 370 19.57 -7.33 5.39
N VAL A 371 20.63 -6.55 5.19
CA VAL A 371 22.02 -7.05 5.27
C VAL A 371 22.37 -7.30 6.73
N THR A 372 22.59 -8.55 7.12
CA THR A 372 23.03 -8.95 8.47
C THR A 372 24.49 -8.57 8.70
N PRO A 373 24.86 -7.73 9.69
CA PRO A 373 26.24 -7.58 10.11
C PRO A 373 26.59 -8.70 11.11
N THR A 374 27.63 -9.47 10.81
CA THR A 374 28.22 -10.43 11.75
C THR A 374 28.74 -9.69 12.99
N ALA A 375 28.13 -9.95 14.14
CA ALA A 375 28.53 -9.37 15.43
C ALA A 375 29.86 -9.99 15.91
N ILE A 376 30.82 -9.12 16.26
CA ILE A 376 32.00 -9.48 17.05
C ILE A 376 31.76 -8.91 18.46
N SER A 377 31.73 -9.79 19.46
CA SER A 377 31.41 -9.48 20.86
C SER A 377 32.38 -8.49 21.52
N PRO A 378 31.91 -7.54 22.35
CA PRO A 378 32.76 -6.87 23.32
C PRO A 378 32.70 -7.58 24.68
N ILE A 379 33.87 -7.97 25.20
CA ILE A 379 34.09 -8.30 26.61
C ILE A 379 34.33 -6.99 27.37
N SER A 380 33.63 -6.82 28.50
CA SER A 380 33.86 -5.74 29.47
C SER A 380 34.14 -6.32 30.85
N THR A 381 35.32 -5.99 31.40
CA THR A 381 35.69 -5.77 32.81
C THR A 381 37.07 -5.07 32.73
N GLY A 382 37.49 -4.07 33.50
CA GLY A 382 37.12 -3.54 34.82
C GLY A 382 38.05 -2.34 35.12
N THR A 383 37.69 -1.59 36.16
CA THR A 383 38.27 -0.33 36.67
C THR A 383 39.74 -0.35 37.12
N GLY A 384 40.46 0.78 37.00
CA GLY A 384 41.72 1.04 37.71
C GLY A 384 42.46 2.37 37.40
N SER A 385 42.24 3.37 38.26
CA SER A 385 43.12 4.46 38.76
C SER A 385 44.23 5.13 37.91
N SER A 386 44.10 6.48 37.81
CA SER A 386 45.10 7.56 38.00
C SER A 386 46.55 7.46 37.49
N GLY A 387 46.96 8.44 36.68
CA GLY A 387 48.37 8.83 36.49
C GLY A 387 48.55 10.00 35.51
N SER A 388 48.94 11.17 36.04
CA SER A 388 49.35 12.38 35.28
C SER A 388 50.70 12.20 34.58
N GLY A 389 50.88 12.85 33.42
CA GLY A 389 52.21 13.02 32.81
C GLY A 389 52.19 13.75 31.46
N SER A 390 52.71 14.98 31.45
CA SER A 390 52.99 15.81 30.27
C SER A 390 54.15 15.26 29.42
N GLY A 391 54.19 15.56 28.11
CA GLY A 391 55.46 15.59 27.36
C GLY A 391 55.40 15.34 25.84
N SER A 392 55.44 16.43 25.07
CA SER A 392 56.36 16.71 23.95
C SER A 392 56.49 15.81 22.71
N ASN A 393 56.22 16.45 21.56
CA ASN A 393 56.88 16.41 20.24
C ASN A 393 57.98 15.37 19.96
N GLY A 394 57.84 14.67 18.83
CA GLY A 394 58.93 13.93 18.19
C GLY A 394 58.59 13.49 16.75
N THR A 395 59.01 14.28 15.77
CA THR A 395 59.20 13.86 14.37
C THR A 395 60.41 12.92 14.26
N PHE A 396 60.26 11.76 13.62
CA PHE A 396 61.37 11.16 12.86
C PHE A 396 60.91 10.19 11.76
N THR A 397 61.72 10.17 10.72
CA THR A 397 61.58 9.61 9.37
C THR A 397 61.97 8.13 9.23
N VAL A 398 61.51 7.55 8.12
CA VAL A 398 61.55 6.17 7.57
C VAL A 398 62.97 5.63 7.26
N PRO A 399 63.16 4.29 7.22
CA PRO A 399 63.70 3.61 6.02
C PRO A 399 62.96 2.28 5.64
N PRO A 400 63.25 1.66 4.47
CA PRO A 400 62.20 1.21 3.54
C PRO A 400 62.02 -0.31 3.29
N ALA A 401 60.90 -0.59 2.61
CA ALA A 401 60.59 -1.58 1.56
C ALA A 401 60.74 -3.10 1.78
N SER A 402 59.65 -3.81 1.49
CA SER A 402 59.66 -5.07 0.72
C SER A 402 58.33 -5.21 -0.02
N GLY A 403 58.39 -5.19 -1.35
CA GLY A 403 57.24 -5.44 -2.22
C GLY A 403 57.05 -6.93 -2.47
N SER A 404 55.83 -7.30 -2.86
CA SER A 404 55.60 -8.42 -3.76
C SER A 404 54.19 -8.37 -4.35
N THR A 405 54.18 -8.47 -5.67
CA THR A 405 53.09 -8.52 -6.64
C THR A 405 52.28 -9.81 -6.53
N ILE A 406 50.97 -9.75 -6.77
CA ILE A 406 50.15 -10.93 -7.15
C ILE A 406 49.34 -10.60 -8.41
N PRO A 407 49.31 -11.49 -9.43
CA PRO A 407 48.88 -11.17 -10.80
C PRO A 407 47.39 -11.43 -11.04
N ALA A 408 46.91 -10.86 -12.16
CA ALA A 408 45.66 -11.22 -12.83
C ALA A 408 45.86 -12.44 -13.75
N SER A 409 44.88 -13.33 -13.80
CA SER A 409 44.70 -14.32 -14.88
C SER A 409 43.22 -14.65 -15.02
N GLY A 410 42.73 -14.65 -16.27
CA GLY A 410 41.32 -14.81 -16.64
C GLY A 410 40.84 -16.24 -16.89
N ALA A 411 39.53 -16.31 -17.10
CA ALA A 411 38.72 -17.21 -17.94
C ALA A 411 39.12 -18.69 -18.10
N GLN A 412 38.28 -19.61 -17.60
CA GLN A 412 37.29 -20.36 -18.39
C GLN A 412 36.75 -21.58 -17.60
N GLY A 413 35.43 -21.75 -17.64
CA GLY A 413 34.73 -23.02 -17.80
C GLY A 413 34.89 -24.13 -16.76
N LEU A 414 33.89 -24.29 -15.90
CA LEU A 414 33.34 -25.63 -15.64
C LEU A 414 31.86 -25.54 -15.31
N GLN A 415 31.09 -26.29 -16.11
CA GLN A 415 29.66 -26.43 -16.07
C GLN A 415 29.30 -27.70 -15.27
N SER A 416 28.12 -27.66 -14.65
CA SER A 416 27.30 -28.79 -14.17
C SER A 416 27.42 -29.16 -12.69
N GLY A 417 26.27 -29.01 -12.00
CA GLY A 417 25.75 -30.11 -11.19
C GLY A 417 25.19 -29.73 -9.82
N ALA A 418 23.85 -29.74 -9.74
CA ALA A 418 23.03 -29.99 -8.56
C ALA A 418 22.92 -28.87 -7.50
N PHE A 419 21.78 -28.17 -7.49
CA PHE A 419 20.92 -28.01 -6.30
C PHE A 419 19.50 -27.60 -6.76
N ALA A 420 18.73 -28.61 -7.15
CA ALA A 420 17.28 -28.57 -7.13
C ALA A 420 16.85 -29.50 -5.99
N ALA A 421 16.35 -28.92 -4.89
CA ALA A 421 15.42 -29.54 -3.92
C ALA A 421 15.40 -28.74 -2.61
N ALA A 422 14.40 -27.89 -2.43
CA ALA A 422 13.80 -27.61 -1.12
C ALA A 422 12.44 -26.92 -1.32
N PHE A 423 11.45 -27.72 -1.74
CA PHE A 423 10.02 -27.40 -1.65
C PHE A 423 9.42 -28.33 -0.58
N GLY A 424 8.64 -27.76 0.35
CA GLY A 424 7.56 -28.45 1.06
C GLY A 424 7.88 -29.22 2.35
N ALA A 425 7.64 -28.58 3.50
CA ALA A 425 7.05 -29.11 4.75
C ALA A 425 7.35 -28.08 5.85
N ILE A 426 6.39 -27.59 6.64
CA ILE A 426 5.88 -28.29 7.82
C ILE A 426 4.47 -27.77 8.16
N MET A 427 3.55 -28.71 8.38
CA MET A 427 2.32 -28.54 9.16
C MET A 427 2.25 -29.69 10.18
N ALA A 428 1.59 -29.41 11.32
CA ALA A 428 1.03 -30.32 12.33
C ALA A 428 1.91 -30.77 13.52
N ALA A 429 1.70 -30.08 14.65
CA ALA A 429 1.31 -30.62 15.96
C ALA A 429 0.86 -29.38 16.79
N ILE A 430 -0.29 -29.31 17.46
CA ILE A 430 -0.69 -30.08 18.64
C ILE A 430 -2.22 -29.91 18.82
N TYR A 431 -2.94 -31.02 18.90
CA TYR A 431 -4.19 -31.14 19.64
C TYR A 431 -3.92 -32.10 20.80
N ALA A 432 -4.08 -31.63 22.03
CA ALA A 432 -4.37 -32.47 23.19
C ALA A 432 -4.96 -31.58 24.30
N LEU A 433 -6.22 -31.90 24.65
CA LEU A 433 -7.12 -31.31 25.67
C LEU A 433 -7.96 -30.11 25.23
#